data_AF-A0A6C0CZI0-F1
#
_entry.id   AF-A0A6C0CZI0-F1
#
_cell.length_a   1.000
_cell.length_b   1.000
_cell.length_c   1.000
_cell.angle_alpha   90.00
_cell.angle_beta   90.00
_cell.angle_gamma   90.00
#
_symmetry.space_group_name_H-M   'P 1'
#
loop_
_entity.id
_entity.type
_entity.pdbx_description
1 polymer ?
#
loop_
_entity_poly.entity_id
_entity_poly.type
_entity_poly.pdbx_seq_one_letter_code
_entity_poly.pdbx_strand_id
1 'polypeptide(L)'
;MNLENNLKQFDVLLCNNVHVFILTNKLQSGNYSPENENKMISIFNKYNCKVHFIKYIEDIPEYDVDMEKQIASNYYTIANYKDGYSPFVPEIIYRKYLLNKLKNDYIENNNLDIDLHFCCRLFDTVIKRNNQDIFIQNEFNNLFSNQNIIMGSHDTTYIGNRESIDYTLNLAEKFYNNNIYKADIWKDEGFYNFFINIDYCLGTLKTTFAPEVQYASHIYFSQYKYQNIRFDFTNPNNQNNKSTLFNIRVCPNRK
;
A
#
# COMPACT_ATOMS: atom_id res chain seq x y z
N MET A 1 13.26 7.25 12.06
CA MET A 1 13.09 6.59 10.75
C MET A 1 13.05 5.09 10.98
N ASN A 2 11.94 4.42 10.66
CA ASN A 2 11.76 2.97 10.90
C ASN A 2 12.35 2.09 9.78
N LEU A 3 12.93 2.68 8.75
CA LEU A 3 13.38 1.99 7.53
C LEU A 3 14.23 0.75 7.82
N GLU A 4 15.33 0.89 8.57
CA GLU A 4 16.25 -0.24 8.83
C GLU A 4 15.57 -1.37 9.60
N ASN A 5 14.69 -1.05 10.55
CA ASN A 5 13.92 -2.03 11.30
C ASN A 5 12.89 -2.75 10.42
N ASN A 6 12.21 -2.01 9.54
CA ASN A 6 11.21 -2.56 8.63
C ASN A 6 11.86 -3.43 7.54
N LEU A 7 13.02 -3.03 6.99
CA LEU A 7 13.79 -3.87 6.06
C LEU A 7 14.24 -5.17 6.72
N LYS A 8 14.65 -5.14 7.99
CA LYS A 8 14.96 -6.37 8.75
C LYS A 8 13.77 -7.32 8.88
N GLN A 9 12.53 -6.83 8.83
CA GLN A 9 11.35 -7.72 8.82
C GLN A 9 11.09 -8.35 7.47
N PHE A 10 11.62 -7.76 6.40
CA PHE A 10 11.52 -8.27 5.05
C PHE A 10 12.80 -8.95 4.58
N ASP A 11 13.82 -9.10 5.43
CA ASP A 11 15.13 -9.67 5.08
C ASP A 11 15.04 -10.95 4.24
N VAL A 12 14.10 -11.83 4.59
CA VAL A 12 13.78 -13.10 3.92
C VAL A 12 13.34 -12.93 2.46
N LEU A 13 12.79 -11.77 2.11
CA LEU A 13 12.37 -11.35 0.78
C LEU A 13 13.45 -10.55 0.04
N LEU A 14 14.34 -9.90 0.81
CA LEU A 14 15.40 -9.02 0.30
C LEU A 14 16.64 -9.77 -0.20
N CYS A 15 16.68 -11.11 -0.08
CA CYS A 15 17.72 -11.93 -0.71
C CYS A 15 17.64 -11.96 -2.25
N ASN A 16 16.58 -11.39 -2.83
CA ASN A 16 16.36 -11.30 -4.26
C ASN A 16 16.99 -10.02 -4.85
N ASN A 17 17.00 -9.92 -6.19
CA ASN A 17 17.38 -8.69 -6.89
C ASN A 17 16.29 -7.61 -6.69
N VAL A 18 16.39 -6.84 -5.60
CA VAL A 18 15.36 -5.86 -5.21
C VAL A 18 15.65 -4.49 -5.81
N HIS A 19 14.68 -3.95 -6.54
CA HIS A 19 14.69 -2.62 -7.13
C HIS A 19 13.79 -1.67 -6.34
N VAL A 20 14.33 -0.53 -5.91
CA VAL A 20 13.66 0.42 -5.00
C VAL A 20 13.39 1.74 -5.70
N PHE A 21 12.15 2.20 -5.59
CA PHE A 21 11.62 3.42 -6.17
C PHE A 21 10.87 4.20 -5.10
N ILE A 22 11.22 5.46 -4.87
CA ILE A 22 10.66 6.26 -3.78
C ILE A 22 10.06 7.54 -4.33
N LEU A 23 8.83 7.81 -3.93
CA LEU A 23 8.17 9.10 -4.11
C LEU A 23 7.87 9.70 -2.74
N THR A 24 8.33 10.92 -2.51
CA THR A 24 8.12 11.66 -1.25
C THR A 24 7.88 13.14 -1.56
N ASN A 25 7.68 13.97 -0.54
CA ASN A 25 7.59 15.42 -0.66
C ASN A 25 8.74 16.11 0.09
N LYS A 26 8.97 17.40 -0.21
CA LYS A 26 9.98 18.26 0.42
C LYS A 26 9.43 18.95 1.67
N LEU A 27 8.70 18.24 2.52
CA LEU A 27 8.19 18.84 3.76
C LEU A 27 9.36 19.18 4.70
N GLN A 28 9.48 20.47 5.07
CA GLN A 28 10.43 20.93 6.08
C GLN A 28 10.22 20.23 7.43
N SER A 29 8.97 19.94 7.79
CA SER A 29 8.64 19.16 9.00
C SER A 29 9.10 17.70 8.93
N GLY A 30 9.28 17.15 7.72
CA GLY A 30 9.72 15.78 7.47
C GLY A 30 11.24 15.56 7.56
N ASN A 31 12.01 16.58 7.94
CA ASN A 31 13.47 16.58 7.93
C ASN A 31 14.08 16.26 6.54
N TYR A 32 13.49 16.73 5.44
CA TYR A 32 14.13 16.55 4.14
C TYR A 32 15.51 17.22 4.11
N SER A 33 16.56 16.45 3.80
CA SER A 33 17.91 16.93 3.52
C SER A 33 18.65 15.92 2.63
N PRO A 34 19.65 16.36 1.84
CA PRO A 34 20.54 15.46 1.09
C PRO A 34 21.23 14.41 2.00
N GLU A 35 21.52 14.77 3.24
CA GLU A 35 22.10 13.87 4.24
C GLU A 35 21.15 12.71 4.60
N ASN A 36 19.86 13.01 4.78
CA ASN A 36 18.85 11.99 5.05
C ASN A 36 18.60 11.10 3.83
N GLU A 37 18.66 11.65 2.62
CA GLU A 37 18.60 10.88 1.38
C GLU A 37 19.77 9.89 1.27
N ASN A 38 21.01 10.37 1.42
CA ASN A 38 22.20 9.54 1.42
C ASN A 38 22.15 8.45 2.50
N LYS A 39 21.60 8.77 3.68
CA LYS A 39 21.38 7.79 4.76
C LYS A 39 20.37 6.72 4.37
N MET A 40 19.26 7.08 3.71
CA MET A 40 18.29 6.11 3.22
C MET A 40 18.91 5.18 2.18
N ILE A 41 19.61 5.72 1.19
CA ILE A 41 20.32 4.94 0.16
C ILE A 41 21.32 3.98 0.81
N SER A 42 22.11 4.48 1.76
CA SER A 42 23.08 3.67 2.51
C SER A 42 22.41 2.50 3.23
N ILE A 43 21.24 2.71 3.84
CA ILE A 43 20.48 1.65 4.50
C ILE A 43 19.98 0.61 3.49
N PHE A 44 19.40 1.02 2.36
CA PHE A 44 18.97 0.08 1.31
C PHE A 44 20.15 -0.75 0.76
N ASN A 45 21.30 -0.11 0.52
CA ASN A 45 22.50 -0.79 0.04
C ASN A 45 22.99 -1.87 1.01
N LYS A 46 22.86 -1.70 2.34
CA LYS A 46 23.21 -2.74 3.33
C LYS A 46 22.39 -4.03 3.16
N TYR A 47 21.19 -3.93 2.58
CA TYR A 47 20.30 -5.05 2.30
C TYR A 47 20.33 -5.45 0.81
N ASN A 48 21.39 -5.08 0.07
CA ASN A 48 21.55 -5.37 -1.36
C ASN A 48 20.41 -4.86 -2.25
N CYS A 49 19.67 -3.85 -1.79
CA CYS A 49 18.60 -3.23 -2.57
C CYS A 49 19.18 -2.15 -3.50
N LYS A 50 18.76 -2.12 -4.76
CA LYS A 50 19.17 -1.12 -5.75
C LYS A 50 18.18 0.03 -5.77
N VAL A 51 18.57 1.19 -5.24
CA VAL A 51 17.76 2.41 -5.32
C VAL A 51 17.92 3.03 -6.70
N HIS A 52 16.85 3.07 -7.48
CA HIS A 52 16.85 3.65 -8.83
C HIS A 52 16.53 5.13 -8.83
N PHE A 53 15.53 5.53 -8.03
CA PHE A 53 15.25 6.95 -7.83
C PHE A 53 14.65 7.23 -6.46
N ILE A 54 14.87 8.46 -6.02
CA ILE A 54 14.13 9.14 -4.97
C ILE A 54 13.61 10.43 -5.62
N LYS A 55 12.31 10.49 -5.91
CA LYS A 55 11.66 11.64 -6.54
C LYS A 55 10.82 12.40 -5.52
N TYR A 56 10.70 13.71 -5.76
CA TYR A 56 9.89 14.62 -4.96
C TYR A 56 8.67 15.06 -5.74
N ILE A 57 7.49 15.05 -5.12
CA ILE A 57 6.22 15.49 -5.73
C ILE A 57 6.38 16.87 -6.39
N GLU A 58 7.07 17.78 -5.71
CA GLU A 58 7.28 19.16 -6.14
C GLU A 58 8.14 19.26 -7.42
N ASP A 59 8.90 18.23 -7.76
CA ASP A 59 9.85 18.24 -8.88
C ASP A 59 9.38 17.39 -10.07
N ILE A 60 8.21 16.75 -10.01
CA ILE A 60 7.73 15.82 -11.05
C ILE A 60 6.97 16.60 -12.13
N PRO A 61 7.45 16.64 -13.38
CA PRO A 61 6.73 17.30 -14.46
C PRO A 61 5.37 16.67 -14.76
N GLU A 62 5.25 15.36 -14.56
CA GLU A 62 4.02 14.58 -14.76
C GLU A 62 3.02 14.70 -13.59
N TYR A 63 3.32 15.53 -12.58
CA TYR A 63 2.45 15.74 -11.44
C TYR A 63 1.24 16.58 -11.86
N ASP A 64 0.11 15.90 -11.98
CA ASP A 64 -1.18 16.49 -12.28
C ASP A 64 -1.85 16.99 -10.98
N VAL A 65 -1.53 18.24 -10.65
CA VAL A 65 -2.12 18.97 -9.51
C VAL A 65 -3.64 19.01 -9.60
N ASP A 66 -4.20 19.11 -10.80
CA ASP A 66 -5.65 19.23 -11.00
C ASP A 66 -6.33 17.88 -10.80
N MET A 67 -5.70 16.78 -11.21
CA MET A 67 -6.17 15.43 -10.88
C MET A 67 -6.18 15.17 -9.38
N GLU A 68 -5.10 15.51 -8.63
CA GLU A 68 -5.08 15.33 -7.18
C GLU A 68 -6.17 16.18 -6.48
N LYS A 69 -6.34 17.43 -6.92
CA LYS A 69 -7.43 18.30 -6.43
C LYS A 69 -8.81 17.74 -6.76
N GLN A 70 -9.01 17.18 -7.95
CA GLN A 70 -10.30 16.59 -8.35
C GLN A 70 -10.61 15.32 -7.56
N ILE A 71 -9.63 14.43 -7.35
CA ILE A 71 -9.75 13.27 -6.47
C ILE A 71 -10.16 13.72 -5.06
N ALA A 72 -9.49 14.74 -4.52
CA ALA A 72 -9.82 15.30 -3.22
C ALA A 72 -11.23 15.88 -3.18
N SER A 73 -11.62 16.66 -4.19
CA SER A 73 -12.97 17.24 -4.32
C SER A 73 -14.05 16.16 -4.36
N ASN A 74 -13.88 15.14 -5.20
CA ASN A 74 -14.83 14.02 -5.30
C ASN A 74 -14.92 13.24 -3.98
N TYR A 75 -13.78 12.97 -3.34
CA TYR A 75 -13.74 12.32 -2.03
C TYR A 75 -14.50 13.13 -0.99
N TYR A 76 -14.20 14.43 -0.82
CA TYR A 76 -14.83 15.27 0.20
C TYR A 76 -16.31 15.58 -0.07
N THR A 77 -16.73 15.57 -1.34
CA THR A 77 -18.13 15.78 -1.70
C THR A 77 -18.99 14.56 -1.32
N ILE A 78 -18.44 13.35 -1.44
CA ILE A 78 -19.17 12.11 -1.19
C ILE A 78 -18.99 11.63 0.25
N ALA A 79 -17.81 11.82 0.83
CA ALA A 79 -17.49 11.43 2.20
C ALA A 79 -18.25 12.34 3.18
N ASN A 80 -19.45 11.92 3.58
CA ASN A 80 -20.12 12.53 4.71
C ASN A 80 -19.21 12.43 5.94
N TYR A 81 -19.10 13.53 6.70
CA TYR A 81 -18.25 13.67 7.90
C TYR A 81 -18.41 12.57 8.98
N LYS A 82 -19.37 11.66 8.85
CA LYS A 82 -19.72 10.63 9.83
C LYS A 82 -19.01 9.28 9.60
N ASP A 83 -18.48 8.99 8.41
CA ASP A 83 -18.05 7.63 8.03
C ASP A 83 -16.53 7.47 7.78
N GLY A 84 -15.69 8.03 8.67
CA GLY A 84 -14.23 7.82 8.61
C GLY A 84 -13.46 8.83 7.76
N TYR A 85 -13.90 10.09 7.76
CA TYR A 85 -13.22 11.21 7.10
C TYR A 85 -11.73 11.29 7.49
N SER A 86 -10.86 11.36 6.48
CA SER A 86 -9.44 11.64 6.69
C SER A 86 -8.87 12.52 5.58
N PRO A 87 -8.24 13.67 5.92
CA PRO A 87 -7.81 14.64 4.93
C PRO A 87 -6.61 14.18 4.08
N PHE A 88 -5.91 13.14 4.51
CA PHE A 88 -4.73 12.64 3.80
C PHE A 88 -5.06 11.54 2.78
N VAL A 89 -6.30 11.01 2.77
CA VAL A 89 -6.68 9.86 1.94
C VAL A 89 -6.54 10.16 0.45
N PRO A 90 -7.06 11.28 -0.08
CA PRO A 90 -6.90 11.63 -1.49
C PRO A 90 -5.44 11.71 -1.93
N GLU A 91 -4.60 12.36 -1.12
CA GLU A 91 -3.17 12.53 -1.41
C GLU A 91 -2.46 11.17 -1.48
N ILE A 92 -2.71 10.29 -0.50
CA ILE A 92 -2.07 8.96 -0.48
C ILE A 92 -2.52 8.11 -1.68
N ILE A 93 -3.79 8.15 -2.05
CA ILE A 93 -4.31 7.41 -3.21
C ILE A 93 -3.63 7.89 -4.49
N TYR A 94 -3.64 9.20 -4.73
CA TYR A 94 -3.03 9.77 -5.92
C TYR A 94 -1.51 9.52 -5.99
N ARG A 95 -0.80 9.71 -4.88
CA ARG A 95 0.67 9.54 -4.87
C ARG A 95 1.11 8.09 -5.06
N LYS A 96 0.33 7.11 -4.59
CA LYS A 96 0.61 5.70 -4.91
C LYS A 96 0.44 5.42 -6.40
N TYR A 97 -0.62 5.96 -7.01
CA TYR A 97 -0.84 5.87 -8.45
C TYR A 97 0.32 6.50 -9.24
N LEU A 98 0.71 7.73 -8.89
CA LEU A 98 1.81 8.44 -9.55
C LEU A 98 3.15 7.69 -9.39
N LEU A 99 3.48 7.22 -8.18
CA LEU A 99 4.68 6.40 -7.96
C LEU A 99 4.67 5.15 -8.85
N ASN A 100 3.51 4.48 -8.97
CA ASN A 100 3.39 3.27 -9.77
C ASN A 100 3.63 3.54 -11.26
N LYS A 101 3.08 4.64 -11.79
CA LYS A 101 3.31 5.10 -13.16
C LYS A 101 4.80 5.39 -13.41
N LEU A 102 5.41 6.23 -12.57
CA LEU A 102 6.84 6.58 -12.69
C LEU A 102 7.76 5.36 -12.58
N LYS A 103 7.41 4.41 -11.70
CA LYS A 103 8.12 3.13 -11.54
C LYS A 103 8.01 2.28 -12.81
N ASN A 104 6.81 2.13 -13.36
CA ASN A 104 6.57 1.37 -14.60
C ASN A 104 7.32 1.99 -15.79
N ASP A 105 7.23 3.31 -15.96
CA ASP A 105 7.95 4.02 -17.03
C ASP A 105 9.46 3.81 -16.91
N TYR A 106 10.00 3.84 -15.67
CA TYR A 106 11.43 3.56 -15.46
C TYR A 106 11.79 2.11 -15.79
N ILE A 107 10.99 1.14 -15.34
CA ILE A 107 11.21 -0.29 -15.60
C ILE A 107 11.27 -0.56 -17.11
N GLU A 108 10.33 -0.01 -17.87
CA GLU A 108 10.27 -0.18 -19.33
C GLU A 108 11.45 0.49 -20.03
N ASN A 109 11.74 1.75 -19.70
CA ASN A 109 12.84 2.49 -20.33
C ASN A 109 14.22 1.90 -20.04
N ASN A 110 14.36 1.10 -18.97
CA ASN A 110 15.63 0.47 -18.58
C ASN A 110 15.63 -1.06 -18.79
N ASN A 111 14.59 -1.63 -19.39
CA ASN A 111 14.44 -3.07 -19.62
C ASN A 111 14.69 -3.90 -18.34
N LEU A 112 14.11 -3.48 -17.22
CA LEU A 112 14.21 -4.23 -15.97
C LEU A 112 13.20 -5.38 -15.97
N ASP A 113 13.67 -6.59 -15.68
CA ASP A 113 12.80 -7.75 -15.49
C ASP A 113 12.38 -7.85 -14.01
N ILE A 114 11.07 -7.79 -13.77
CA ILE A 114 10.47 -7.68 -12.44
C ILE A 114 9.30 -8.66 -12.33
N ASP A 115 9.48 -9.69 -11.50
CA ASP A 115 8.46 -10.72 -11.27
C ASP A 115 7.33 -10.25 -10.34
N LEU A 116 7.69 -9.50 -9.29
CA LEU A 116 6.78 -9.05 -8.24
C LEU A 116 6.98 -7.58 -7.92
N HIS A 117 5.86 -6.90 -7.70
CA HIS A 117 5.81 -5.52 -7.29
C HIS A 117 5.34 -5.42 -5.84
N PHE A 118 6.08 -4.64 -5.05
CA PHE A 118 5.79 -4.39 -3.65
C PHE A 118 5.56 -2.89 -3.46
N CYS A 119 4.29 -2.49 -3.27
CA CYS A 119 3.94 -1.13 -2.85
C CYS A 119 3.88 -1.10 -1.32
N CYS A 120 4.66 -0.24 -0.65
CA CYS A 120 4.72 -0.20 0.81
C CYS A 120 4.98 1.18 1.39
N ARG A 121 4.27 1.48 2.49
CA ARG A 121 4.53 2.60 3.39
C ARG A 121 5.64 2.25 4.39
N LEU A 122 6.90 2.20 3.95
CA LEU A 122 8.04 1.74 4.77
C LEU A 122 8.48 2.72 5.87
N PHE A 123 8.21 4.01 5.73
CA PHE A 123 8.82 5.05 6.58
C PHE A 123 7.99 5.40 7.81
N ASP A 124 6.66 5.32 7.68
CA ASP A 124 5.67 5.78 8.67
C ASP A 124 4.87 4.62 9.27
N THR A 125 5.30 3.37 9.03
CA THR A 125 4.75 2.17 9.66
C THR A 125 5.78 1.51 10.58
N VAL A 126 5.27 0.67 11.49
CA VAL A 126 6.03 -0.32 12.23
C VAL A 126 5.58 -1.68 11.72
N ILE A 127 6.53 -2.45 11.19
CA ILE A 127 6.31 -3.79 10.67
C ILE A 127 6.99 -4.76 11.63
N LYS A 128 6.36 -5.90 11.89
CA LYS A 128 6.96 -7.03 12.61
C LYS A 128 6.47 -8.34 12.02
N ARG A 129 7.37 -9.27 11.73
CA ARG A 129 7.00 -10.63 11.32
C ARG A 129 6.14 -11.32 12.38
N ASN A 130 5.09 -11.98 11.94
CA ASN A 130 4.21 -12.79 12.80
C ASN A 130 4.38 -14.30 12.57
N ASN A 131 5.09 -14.68 11.50
CA ASN A 131 5.36 -16.06 11.13
C ASN A 131 6.86 -16.30 10.86
N GLN A 132 7.25 -17.56 10.80
CA GLN A 132 8.63 -17.98 10.52
C GLN A 132 9.00 -17.76 9.04
N ASP A 133 10.30 -17.62 8.79
CA ASP A 133 10.86 -17.30 7.47
C ASP A 133 10.41 -18.28 6.37
N ILE A 134 10.46 -19.58 6.66
CA ILE A 134 10.05 -20.63 5.72
C ILE A 134 8.58 -20.47 5.32
N PHE A 135 7.71 -20.13 6.28
CA PHE A 135 6.29 -19.92 6.00
C PHE A 135 6.09 -18.69 5.11
N ILE A 136 6.74 -17.58 5.44
CA ILE A 136 6.67 -16.35 4.64
C ILE A 136 7.21 -16.60 3.22
N GLN A 137 8.34 -17.30 3.08
CA GLN A 137 8.89 -17.66 1.76
C GLN A 137 7.92 -18.50 0.93
N ASN A 138 7.28 -19.51 1.53
CA ASN A 138 6.33 -20.35 0.84
C ASN A 138 5.12 -19.56 0.33
N GLU A 139 4.60 -18.63 1.13
CA GLU A 139 3.50 -17.76 0.72
C GLU A 139 3.91 -16.87 -0.47
N PHE A 140 5.12 -16.31 -0.46
CA PHE A 140 5.61 -15.53 -1.59
C PHE A 140 5.89 -16.40 -2.83
N ASN A 141 6.41 -17.62 -2.68
CA ASN A 141 6.57 -18.59 -3.76
C ASN A 141 5.22 -18.91 -4.44
N ASN A 142 4.14 -18.95 -3.68
CA ASN A 142 2.78 -19.10 -4.21
C ASN A 142 2.33 -17.88 -5.04
N LEU A 143 2.76 -16.65 -4.69
CA LEU A 143 2.46 -15.47 -5.50
C LEU A 143 3.12 -15.52 -6.88
N PHE A 144 4.38 -15.96 -6.96
CA PHE A 144 5.07 -16.11 -8.25
C PHE A 144 4.35 -17.07 -9.20
N SER A 145 3.65 -18.08 -8.66
CA SER A 145 2.91 -19.08 -9.42
C SER A 145 1.42 -18.76 -9.61
N ASN A 146 0.89 -17.73 -8.94
CA ASN A 146 -0.52 -17.34 -9.03
C ASN A 146 -0.69 -15.82 -9.18
N GLN A 147 -0.77 -15.41 -10.44
CA GLN A 147 -0.91 -14.02 -10.88
C GLN A 147 -2.23 -13.35 -10.47
N ASN A 148 -3.23 -14.12 -10.04
CA ASN A 148 -4.54 -13.60 -9.65
C ASN A 148 -4.63 -13.20 -8.17
N ILE A 149 -3.57 -13.38 -7.37
CA ILE A 149 -3.57 -13.03 -5.95
C ILE A 149 -2.94 -11.66 -5.73
N ILE A 150 -3.57 -10.86 -4.87
CA ILE A 150 -2.98 -9.66 -4.28
C ILE A 150 -2.86 -9.88 -2.77
N MET A 151 -1.63 -9.94 -2.27
CA MET A 151 -1.39 -9.89 -0.84
C MET A 151 -1.46 -8.44 -0.36
N GLY A 152 -2.22 -8.20 0.71
CA GLY A 152 -2.52 -6.84 1.13
C GLY A 152 -2.59 -6.63 2.64
N SER A 153 -2.13 -5.46 3.04
CA SER A 153 -2.58 -4.75 4.23
C SER A 153 -3.31 -3.51 3.72
N HIS A 154 -4.62 -3.48 3.96
CA HIS A 154 -5.68 -2.82 3.18
C HIS A 154 -5.47 -1.33 2.81
N ASP A 155 -4.49 -0.64 3.39
CA ASP A 155 -4.12 0.74 3.07
C ASP A 155 -2.59 1.01 3.04
N THR A 156 -1.74 0.06 3.46
CA THR A 156 -0.31 0.30 3.68
C THR A 156 0.61 -0.49 2.77
N THR A 157 0.23 -1.72 2.40
CA THR A 157 1.09 -2.65 1.68
C THR A 157 0.29 -3.46 0.67
N TYR A 158 0.80 -3.56 -0.56
CA TYR A 158 0.29 -4.48 -1.58
C TYR A 158 1.44 -5.19 -2.28
N ILE A 159 1.24 -6.47 -2.56
CA ILE A 159 2.21 -7.35 -3.20
C ILE A 159 1.49 -8.21 -4.23
N GLY A 160 2.01 -8.22 -5.45
CA GLY A 160 1.44 -8.96 -6.57
C GLY A 160 2.29 -8.78 -7.83
N ASN A 161 1.83 -9.33 -8.95
CA ASN A 161 2.43 -9.06 -10.24
C ASN A 161 2.14 -7.63 -10.72
N ARG A 162 2.69 -7.26 -11.88
CA ARG A 162 2.52 -5.92 -12.45
C ARG A 162 1.05 -5.55 -12.65
N GLU A 163 0.29 -6.41 -13.32
CA GLU A 163 -1.10 -6.13 -13.70
C GLU A 163 -2.02 -5.97 -12.47
N SER A 164 -1.81 -6.76 -11.42
CA SER A 164 -2.64 -6.71 -10.22
C SER A 164 -2.34 -5.49 -9.35
N ILE A 165 -1.07 -5.08 -9.28
CA ILE A 165 -0.68 -3.84 -8.61
C ILE A 165 -1.10 -2.60 -9.42
N ASP A 166 -0.96 -2.64 -10.75
CA ASP A 166 -1.44 -1.58 -11.63
C ASP A 166 -2.94 -1.38 -11.46
N TYR A 167 -3.73 -2.47 -11.48
CA TYR A 167 -5.16 -2.42 -11.18
C TYR A 167 -5.43 -1.83 -9.79
N THR A 168 -4.77 -2.35 -8.74
CA THR A 168 -5.00 -1.91 -7.35
C THR A 168 -4.78 -0.41 -7.18
N LEU A 169 -3.70 0.11 -7.78
CA LEU A 169 -3.32 1.52 -7.64
C LEU A 169 -4.07 2.43 -8.63
N ASN A 170 -4.76 1.86 -9.61
CA ASN A 170 -5.69 2.58 -10.49
C ASN A 170 -6.98 3.04 -9.78
N LEU A 171 -7.12 2.77 -8.48
CA LEU A 171 -8.16 3.35 -7.64
C LEU A 171 -8.22 4.89 -7.74
N ALA A 172 -7.07 5.54 -7.97
CA ALA A 172 -7.00 6.99 -8.18
C ALA A 172 -7.86 7.45 -9.37
N GLU A 173 -7.86 6.72 -10.48
CA GLU A 173 -8.70 7.03 -11.65
C GLU A 173 -10.19 6.86 -11.34
N LYS A 174 -10.56 5.87 -10.50
CA LYS A 174 -11.96 5.75 -10.04
C LYS A 174 -12.37 6.95 -9.22
N PHE A 175 -11.51 7.44 -8.34
CA PHE A 175 -11.78 8.65 -7.57
C PHE A 175 -11.88 9.88 -8.47
N TYR A 176 -10.98 10.03 -9.44
CA TYR A 176 -11.00 11.13 -10.40
C TYR A 176 -12.30 11.16 -11.21
N ASN A 177 -12.77 9.99 -11.66
CA ASN A 177 -14.01 9.83 -12.43
C ASN A 177 -15.28 9.73 -11.56
N ASN A 178 -15.20 10.07 -10.27
CA ASN A 178 -16.32 10.05 -9.33
C ASN A 178 -16.99 8.67 -9.14
N ASN A 179 -16.25 7.60 -9.39
CA ASN A 179 -16.66 6.19 -9.25
C ASN A 179 -16.19 5.58 -7.92
N ILE A 180 -16.32 6.35 -6.84
CA ILE A 180 -15.95 5.96 -5.46
C ILE A 180 -16.96 4.92 -4.94
N TYR A 181 -16.48 3.90 -4.24
CA TYR A 181 -17.37 2.90 -3.62
C TYR A 181 -18.21 3.55 -2.51
N LYS A 182 -19.52 3.29 -2.52
CA LYS A 182 -20.49 3.89 -1.59
C LYS A 182 -20.99 2.86 -0.58
N ALA A 183 -21.84 3.30 0.36
CA ALA A 183 -22.31 2.46 1.46
C ALA A 183 -23.15 1.24 1.04
N ASP A 184 -23.55 1.15 -0.23
CA ASP A 184 -24.26 0.02 -0.80
C ASP A 184 -23.38 -1.23 -0.95
N ILE A 185 -22.05 -1.11 -0.97
CA ILE A 185 -21.13 -2.27 -0.91
C ILE A 185 -21.41 -3.19 0.29
N TRP A 186 -21.89 -2.62 1.41
CA TRP A 186 -22.20 -3.38 2.63
C TRP A 186 -23.49 -4.20 2.53
N LYS A 187 -24.26 -4.04 1.45
CA LYS A 187 -25.43 -4.89 1.15
C LYS A 187 -25.02 -6.21 0.50
N ASP A 188 -23.81 -6.29 -0.05
CA ASP A 188 -23.22 -7.55 -0.50
C ASP A 188 -22.74 -8.33 0.74
N GLU A 189 -23.46 -9.41 1.08
CA GLU A 189 -23.13 -10.26 2.23
C GLU A 189 -21.75 -10.92 2.09
N GLY A 190 -21.34 -11.23 0.85
CA GLY A 190 -20.03 -11.80 0.55
C GLY A 190 -18.92 -10.80 0.89
N PHE A 191 -19.07 -9.54 0.46
CA PHE A 191 -18.14 -8.47 0.78
C PHE A 191 -18.10 -8.19 2.27
N TYR A 192 -19.25 -8.07 2.93
CA TYR A 192 -19.31 -7.82 4.38
C TYR A 192 -18.58 -8.91 5.18
N ASN A 193 -18.87 -10.19 4.88
CA ASN A 193 -18.22 -11.32 5.53
C ASN A 193 -16.73 -11.39 5.22
N PHE A 194 -16.31 -11.06 4.00
CA PHE A 194 -14.91 -10.92 3.65
C PHE A 194 -14.23 -9.83 4.51
N PHE A 195 -14.83 -8.63 4.57
CA PHE A 195 -14.16 -7.47 5.15
C PHE A 195 -14.09 -7.54 6.69
N ILE A 196 -15.15 -7.99 7.37
CA ILE A 196 -15.13 -8.14 8.84
C ILE A 196 -14.08 -9.16 9.32
N ASN A 197 -13.66 -10.06 8.44
CA ASN A 197 -12.64 -11.06 8.70
C ASN A 197 -11.21 -10.55 8.50
N ILE A 198 -11.03 -9.39 7.87
CA ILE A 198 -9.71 -8.76 7.65
C ILE A 198 -9.53 -7.48 8.49
N ASP A 199 -10.61 -6.76 8.82
CA ASP A 199 -10.63 -5.64 9.76
C ASP A 199 -12.00 -5.54 10.45
N TYR A 200 -12.08 -6.10 11.66
CA TYR A 200 -13.33 -6.25 12.39
C TYR A 200 -13.95 -4.90 12.77
N CYS A 201 -13.14 -3.94 13.24
CA CYS A 201 -13.61 -2.63 13.67
C CYS A 201 -14.20 -1.84 12.49
N LEU A 202 -13.45 -1.70 11.40
CA LEU A 202 -13.90 -0.95 10.23
C LEU A 202 -15.10 -1.63 9.55
N GLY A 203 -15.13 -2.97 9.53
CA GLY A 203 -16.27 -3.73 9.02
C GLY A 203 -17.54 -3.56 9.86
N THR A 204 -17.41 -3.57 11.19
CA THR A 204 -18.55 -3.36 12.11
C THR A 204 -19.10 -1.95 12.02
N LEU A 205 -18.21 -0.96 11.96
CA LEU A 205 -18.57 0.46 11.85
C LEU A 205 -18.97 0.88 10.42
N LYS A 206 -18.73 0.03 9.42
CA LYS A 206 -19.04 0.29 8.01
C LYS A 206 -18.43 1.60 7.51
N THR A 207 -17.17 1.87 7.86
CA THR A 207 -16.44 3.10 7.52
C THR A 207 -16.07 3.16 6.03
N THR A 208 -17.09 3.28 5.17
CA THR A 208 -17.01 3.15 3.72
C THR A 208 -15.86 3.95 3.10
N PHE A 209 -15.64 5.17 3.58
CA PHE A 209 -14.68 6.11 2.99
C PHE A 209 -13.28 6.04 3.63
N ALA A 210 -13.04 5.06 4.51
CA ALA A 210 -11.70 4.73 4.94
C ALA A 210 -10.90 4.17 3.75
N PRO A 211 -9.59 4.52 3.60
CA PRO A 211 -8.76 4.02 2.51
C PRO A 211 -8.70 2.49 2.50
N GLU A 212 -8.68 1.86 3.68
CA GLU A 212 -8.73 0.41 3.86
C GLU A 212 -9.91 -0.22 3.13
N VAL A 213 -11.11 0.34 3.34
CA VAL A 213 -12.35 -0.17 2.74
C VAL A 213 -12.35 0.07 1.25
N GLN A 214 -11.91 1.23 0.78
CA GLN A 214 -11.91 1.58 -0.64
C GLN A 214 -10.99 0.66 -1.46
N TYR A 215 -9.77 0.40 -1.00
CA TYR A 215 -8.86 -0.54 -1.66
C TYR A 215 -9.34 -2.00 -1.56
N ALA A 216 -9.81 -2.43 -0.39
CA ALA A 216 -10.34 -3.79 -0.24
C ALA A 216 -11.55 -4.03 -1.14
N SER A 217 -12.46 -3.05 -1.25
CA SER A 217 -13.59 -3.07 -2.18
C SER A 217 -13.12 -3.11 -3.63
N HIS A 218 -12.10 -2.31 -3.94
CA HIS A 218 -11.56 -2.25 -5.29
C HIS A 218 -11.03 -3.59 -5.78
N ILE A 219 -10.32 -4.31 -4.90
CA ILE A 219 -9.80 -5.64 -5.17
C ILE A 219 -10.92 -6.69 -5.13
N TYR A 220 -11.82 -6.64 -4.15
CA TYR A 220 -12.88 -7.64 -3.98
C TYR A 220 -13.82 -7.71 -5.20
N PHE A 221 -14.24 -6.55 -5.72
CA PHE A 221 -15.12 -6.47 -6.89
C PHE A 221 -14.37 -6.58 -8.23
N SER A 222 -13.19 -7.21 -8.22
CA SER A 222 -12.36 -7.44 -9.39
C SER A 222 -12.18 -8.94 -9.64
N GLN A 223 -11.39 -9.29 -10.66
CA GLN A 223 -10.97 -10.67 -10.90
C GLN A 223 -9.88 -11.17 -9.92
N TYR A 224 -9.28 -10.28 -9.14
CA TYR A 224 -8.19 -10.61 -8.23
C TYR A 224 -8.69 -11.09 -6.88
N LYS A 225 -7.97 -12.04 -6.28
CA LYS A 225 -8.21 -12.56 -4.95
C LYS A 225 -7.37 -11.81 -3.92
N TYR A 226 -8.03 -11.19 -2.94
CA TYR A 226 -7.36 -10.57 -1.82
C TYR A 226 -6.87 -11.60 -0.81
N GLN A 227 -5.61 -11.51 -0.41
CA GLN A 227 -5.02 -12.28 0.69
C GLN A 227 -4.51 -11.33 1.78
N ASN A 228 -5.15 -11.36 2.94
CA ASN A 228 -4.74 -10.51 4.06
C ASN A 228 -3.39 -10.97 4.64
N ILE A 229 -2.43 -10.05 4.72
CA ILE A 229 -1.13 -10.30 5.37
C ILE A 229 -1.00 -9.62 6.74
N ARG A 230 -1.97 -8.78 7.14
CA ARG A 230 -1.93 -7.97 8.36
C ARG A 230 -2.75 -8.59 9.49
N PHE A 231 -2.17 -8.65 10.68
CA PHE A 231 -2.89 -8.96 11.92
C PHE A 231 -3.96 -7.90 12.24
N ASP A 232 -5.18 -8.34 12.52
CA ASP A 232 -6.26 -7.49 13.03
C ASP A 232 -6.17 -7.35 14.55
N PHE A 233 -5.75 -6.17 15.00
CA PHE A 233 -5.60 -5.85 16.42
C PHE A 233 -6.92 -5.57 17.13
N THR A 234 -8.00 -5.36 16.38
CA THR A 234 -9.33 -5.08 16.91
C THR A 234 -10.12 -6.35 17.17
N ASN A 235 -9.69 -7.48 16.59
CA ASN A 235 -10.19 -8.81 16.89
C ASN A 235 -9.04 -9.82 17.01
N PRO A 236 -8.25 -9.76 18.10
CA PRO A 236 -7.05 -10.58 18.25
C PRO A 236 -7.34 -12.10 18.27
N ASN A 237 -8.56 -12.49 18.63
CA ASN A 237 -8.99 -13.89 18.69
C ASN A 237 -9.47 -14.45 17.33
N ASN A 238 -9.50 -13.63 16.28
CA ASN A 238 -9.85 -14.09 14.94
C ASN A 238 -8.90 -15.21 14.48
N GLN A 239 -9.43 -16.34 14.00
CA GLN A 239 -8.61 -17.45 13.53
C GLN A 239 -7.71 -17.06 12.35
N ASN A 240 -8.16 -16.13 11.51
CA ASN A 240 -7.39 -15.63 10.37
C ASN A 240 -6.10 -14.92 10.78
N ASN A 241 -6.02 -14.40 12.01
CA ASN A 241 -4.79 -13.77 12.50
C ASN A 241 -3.62 -14.75 12.59
N LYS A 242 -3.88 -16.05 12.78
CA LYS A 242 -2.82 -17.07 12.87
C LYS A 242 -2.04 -17.22 11.57
N SER A 243 -2.70 -16.99 10.43
CA SER A 243 -2.09 -17.07 9.09
C SER A 243 -1.52 -15.74 8.58
N THR A 244 -1.64 -14.64 9.35
CA THR A 244 -1.13 -13.33 8.91
C THR A 244 0.39 -13.29 8.92
N LEU A 245 1.01 -12.71 7.91
CA LEU A 245 2.46 -12.67 7.77
C LEU A 245 3.11 -11.63 8.67
N PHE A 246 2.42 -10.49 8.85
CA PHE A 246 2.99 -9.32 9.50
C PHE A 246 2.00 -8.63 10.45
N ASN A 247 2.56 -8.08 11.50
CA ASN A 247 1.97 -7.00 12.28
C ASN A 247 2.36 -5.69 11.60
N ILE A 248 1.41 -5.01 10.97
CA ILE A 248 1.64 -3.71 10.30
C ILE A 248 0.76 -2.67 10.98
N ARG A 249 1.38 -1.61 11.49
CA ARG A 249 0.68 -0.48 12.12
C ARG A 249 1.30 0.84 11.70
N VAL A 250 0.49 1.89 11.61
CA VAL A 250 1.02 3.27 11.51
C VAL A 250 1.86 3.56 12.75
N CYS A 251 3.02 4.19 12.57
CA CYS A 251 3.90 4.55 13.67
C CYS A 251 3.24 5.63 14.54
N PRO A 252 3.02 5.39 15.85
CA PRO A 252 2.37 6.36 16.72
C PRO A 252 3.21 7.62 16.94
N ASN A 253 4.53 7.52 16.75
CA ASN A 253 5.49 8.63 16.92
C ASN A 253 5.88 9.27 15.59
N ARG A 254 5.02 9.23 14.57
CA ARG A 254 5.25 9.97 13.32
C ARG A 254 5.40 11.46 13.66
N LYS A 255 6.54 12.04 13.29
CA LYS A 255 6.77 13.49 13.33
C LYS A 255 6.64 14.02 11.92
#